data_AF-A0A8S8XRM9-F1
#
_entry.id   AF-A0A8S8XRM9-F1
#
_cell.length_a   1.000
_cell.length_b   1.000
_cell.length_c   1.000
_cell.angle_alpha   90.00
_cell.angle_beta   90.00
_cell.angle_gamma   90.00
#
_symmetry.space_group_name_H-M   'P 1'
#
loop_
_entity.id
_entity.type
_entity.pdbx_description
1 polymer ?
#
loop_
_entity_poly.entity_id
_entity_poly.type
_entity_poly.pdbx_seq_one_letter_code
_entity_poly.pdbx_strand_id
1 'polypeptide(L)'
;MTKQETPSDLTPSSPTLVGIQNEVREYFGWTEEDDKDSAVSMLRRVEDSTVGIWARHNRAATLSKIFRRIVIREARVAILGAAVEPDEIASILDGPTLIVAADGAVGAISEMPASLSEKAWSRVVCIVSDADGGEGTYQAVRRSIPFVLHAHGDNREDWDGLLGLAEEQTNPPELVLTHQTQNPIDGMYNPGGFTDGDRAACFLTALGTRKENIKLLGTRSDIVGRWSGDTEESSKLQKLQWMKSILQIQGLWDG
;
A
#
# COMPACT_ATOMS: atom_id res chain seq x y z
N MET A 1 7.69 -20.46 14.00
CA MET A 1 7.87 -19.22 13.22
C MET A 1 8.86 -18.35 13.97
N THR A 2 10.04 -18.15 13.40
CA THR A 2 11.01 -17.15 13.87
C THR A 2 10.38 -15.77 13.71
N LYS A 3 10.21 -15.02 14.81
CA LYS A 3 9.83 -13.60 14.73
C LYS A 3 10.93 -12.90 13.93
N GLN A 4 10.56 -12.09 12.94
CA GLN A 4 11.50 -11.27 12.17
C GLN A 4 12.13 -10.27 13.15
N GLU A 5 13.41 -10.46 13.49
CA GLU A 5 14.08 -9.70 14.56
C GLU A 5 14.57 -8.32 14.10
N THR A 6 14.60 -8.07 12.78
CA THR A 6 15.12 -6.84 12.19
C THR A 6 14.02 -6.00 11.51
N PRO A 7 13.74 -4.78 11.99
CA PRO A 7 12.71 -3.88 11.44
C PRO A 7 13.04 -3.29 10.06
N SER A 8 14.19 -3.66 9.48
CA SER A 8 14.81 -3.01 8.32
C SER A 8 14.70 -3.80 7.02
N ASP A 9 14.01 -4.93 7.01
CA ASP A 9 13.97 -5.81 5.83
C ASP A 9 12.52 -6.25 5.53
N LEU A 10 11.95 -5.68 4.46
CA LEU A 10 10.64 -6.06 3.90
C LEU A 10 10.79 -7.25 2.94
N THR A 11 11.54 -8.27 3.34
CA THR A 11 11.63 -9.52 2.60
C THR A 11 10.23 -10.17 2.51
N PRO A 12 9.79 -10.61 1.32
CA PRO A 12 8.47 -11.20 1.14
C PRO A 12 8.28 -12.45 2.01
N SER A 13 7.06 -12.66 2.53
CA SER A 13 6.73 -13.82 3.37
C SER A 13 6.80 -15.17 2.62
N SER A 14 6.80 -15.12 1.28
CA SER A 14 7.02 -16.24 0.37
C SER A 14 7.64 -15.73 -0.95
N PRO A 15 8.67 -16.39 -1.52
CA PRO A 15 9.19 -16.05 -2.84
C PRO A 15 8.14 -16.05 -3.96
N THR A 16 7.07 -16.86 -3.82
CA THR A 16 5.97 -16.91 -4.78
C THR A 16 5.27 -15.56 -4.96
N LEU A 17 5.26 -14.70 -3.93
CA LEU A 17 4.60 -13.39 -3.97
C LEU A 17 5.34 -12.37 -4.85
N VAL A 18 6.63 -12.59 -5.08
CA VAL A 18 7.41 -11.84 -6.08
C VAL A 18 7.32 -12.56 -7.43
N GLY A 19 7.38 -13.90 -7.44
CA GLY A 19 7.24 -14.70 -8.66
C GLY A 19 5.96 -14.40 -9.44
N ILE A 20 4.83 -14.26 -8.75
CA ILE A 20 3.52 -13.99 -9.37
C ILE A 20 3.48 -12.65 -10.13
N GLN A 21 4.34 -11.67 -9.78
CA GLN A 21 4.41 -10.41 -10.52
C GLN A 21 4.83 -10.65 -11.98
N ASN A 22 5.70 -11.64 -12.23
CA ASN A 22 6.07 -12.05 -13.59
C ASN A 22 4.91 -12.74 -14.31
N GLU A 23 4.18 -13.62 -13.63
CA GLU A 23 3.02 -14.31 -14.20
C GLU A 23 1.94 -13.32 -14.62
N VAL A 24 1.70 -12.29 -13.80
CA VAL A 24 0.77 -11.21 -14.12
C VAL A 24 1.25 -10.41 -15.33
N ARG A 25 2.54 -9.99 -15.36
CA ARG A 25 3.10 -9.29 -16.53
C ARG A 25 2.97 -10.12 -17.81
N GLU A 26 3.29 -11.41 -17.76
CA GLU A 26 3.15 -12.32 -18.90
C GLU A 26 1.69 -12.42 -19.37
N TYR A 27 0.74 -12.54 -18.43
CA TYR A 27 -0.69 -12.62 -18.74
C TYR A 27 -1.20 -11.38 -19.48
N PHE A 28 -0.78 -10.19 -19.07
CA PHE A 28 -1.22 -8.93 -19.68
C PHE A 28 -0.32 -8.43 -20.83
N GLY A 29 0.78 -9.14 -21.13
CA GLY A 29 1.75 -8.74 -22.15
C GLY A 29 2.57 -7.50 -21.76
N TRP A 30 2.77 -7.26 -20.47
CA TRP A 30 3.58 -6.16 -19.95
C TRP A 30 5.05 -6.56 -19.79
N THR A 31 5.93 -5.56 -19.80
CA THR A 31 7.37 -5.78 -19.62
C THR A 31 7.82 -5.39 -18.21
N GLU A 32 8.85 -6.05 -17.70
CA GLU A 32 9.48 -5.65 -16.45
C GLU A 32 10.30 -4.35 -16.61
N GLU A 33 10.74 -4.02 -17.83
CA GLU A 33 11.57 -2.83 -18.04
C GLU A 33 10.78 -1.54 -17.76
N ASP A 34 9.49 -1.50 -18.11
CA ASP A 34 8.63 -0.35 -17.78
C ASP A 34 8.49 -0.16 -16.25
N ASP A 35 8.27 -1.26 -15.50
CA ASP A 35 8.24 -1.24 -14.03
C ASP A 35 9.55 -0.72 -13.43
N LYS A 36 10.68 -1.18 -13.98
CA LYS A 36 12.02 -0.81 -13.54
C LYS A 36 12.33 0.65 -13.83
N ASP A 37 11.98 1.15 -15.02
CA ASP A 37 12.21 2.53 -15.42
C ASP A 37 11.40 3.50 -14.56
N SER A 38 10.15 3.15 -14.25
CA SER A 38 9.31 3.92 -13.32
C SER A 38 9.90 3.91 -11.91
N ALA A 39 10.31 2.75 -11.38
CA ALA A 39 10.90 2.63 -10.04
C ALA A 39 12.20 3.41 -9.89
N VAL A 40 13.12 3.32 -10.87
CA VAL A 40 14.37 4.08 -10.86
C VAL A 40 14.10 5.59 -10.99
N SER A 41 13.13 5.98 -11.80
CA SER A 41 12.72 7.39 -11.93
C SER A 41 12.17 7.94 -10.62
N MET A 42 11.25 7.22 -9.96
CA MET A 42 10.68 7.62 -8.67
C MET A 42 11.76 7.71 -7.60
N LEU A 43 12.66 6.73 -7.52
CA LEU A 43 13.77 6.74 -6.57
C LEU A 43 14.65 7.97 -6.76
N ARG A 44 15.06 8.28 -8.01
CA ARG A 44 15.86 9.47 -8.31
C ARG A 44 15.12 10.75 -7.91
N ARG A 45 13.84 10.88 -8.28
CA ARG A 45 13.00 12.04 -7.93
C ARG A 45 12.96 12.30 -6.42
N VAL A 46 12.83 11.23 -5.63
CA VAL A 46 12.80 11.30 -4.16
C VAL A 46 14.18 11.61 -3.58
N GLU A 47 15.25 11.07 -4.16
CA GLU A 47 16.63 11.28 -3.67
C GLU A 47 17.21 12.66 -4.04
N ASP A 48 16.78 13.23 -5.16
CA ASP A 48 17.14 14.58 -5.60
C ASP A 48 16.31 15.67 -4.90
N SER A 49 15.23 15.29 -4.18
CA SER A 49 14.38 16.24 -3.46
C SER A 49 15.10 16.88 -2.26
N THR A 50 14.72 18.12 -1.95
CA THR A 50 15.20 18.84 -0.76
C THR A 50 14.42 18.49 0.51
N VAL A 51 13.36 17.67 0.40
CA VAL A 51 12.53 17.23 1.53
C VAL A 51 13.32 16.26 2.42
N GLY A 52 13.81 16.76 3.56
CA GLY A 52 14.69 16.00 4.44
C GLY A 52 14.11 14.67 4.95
N ILE A 53 12.79 14.60 5.19
CA ILE A 53 12.13 13.38 5.69
C ILE A 53 12.11 12.24 4.65
N TRP A 54 12.43 12.54 3.38
CA TRP A 54 12.50 11.56 2.30
C TRP A 54 13.90 10.96 2.11
N ALA A 55 14.93 11.44 2.82
CA ALA A 55 16.25 10.84 2.78
C ALA A 55 16.23 9.36 3.18
N ARG A 56 17.13 8.54 2.59
CA ARG A 56 17.17 7.06 2.80
C ARG A 56 17.04 6.63 4.27
N HIS A 57 17.81 7.25 5.16
CA HIS A 57 17.79 6.92 6.59
C HIS A 57 16.44 7.26 7.26
N ASN A 58 15.76 8.31 6.81
CA ASN A 58 14.42 8.67 7.30
C ASN A 58 13.35 7.72 6.76
N ARG A 59 13.45 7.28 5.49
CA ARG A 59 12.57 6.22 4.95
C ARG A 59 12.71 4.91 5.75
N ALA A 60 13.93 4.52 6.11
CA ALA A 60 14.18 3.38 6.98
C ALA A 60 13.63 3.59 8.41
N ALA A 61 13.72 4.82 8.93
CA ALA A 61 13.14 5.18 10.22
C ALA A 61 11.60 5.12 10.20
N THR A 62 10.96 5.53 9.11
CA THR A 62 9.51 5.40 8.86
C THR A 62 9.08 3.95 8.93
N LEU A 63 9.75 3.06 8.20
CA LEU A 63 9.49 1.62 8.24
C LEU A 63 9.60 1.08 9.68
N SER A 64 10.65 1.48 10.41
CA SER A 64 10.84 1.11 11.80
C SER A 64 9.74 1.64 12.74
N LYS A 65 9.19 2.84 12.47
CA LYS A 65 8.04 3.39 13.22
C LYS A 65 6.79 2.54 12.97
N ILE A 66 6.50 2.20 11.71
CA ILE A 66 5.36 1.35 11.34
C ILE A 66 5.50 -0.03 11.99
N PHE A 67 6.68 -0.65 11.89
CA PHE A 67 7.00 -1.93 12.55
C PHE A 67 6.73 -1.90 14.06
N ARG A 68 7.19 -0.87 14.78
CA ARG A 68 6.92 -0.74 16.22
C ARG A 68 5.44 -0.55 16.52
N ARG A 69 4.71 0.20 15.68
CA ARG A 69 3.29 0.50 15.90
C ARG A 69 2.41 -0.73 15.67
N ILE A 70 2.77 -1.57 14.69
CA ILE A 70 1.97 -2.74 14.29
C ILE A 70 2.49 -4.03 14.95
N VAL A 71 3.76 -4.39 14.71
CA VAL A 71 4.30 -5.72 15.00
C VAL A 71 4.68 -5.86 16.47
N ILE A 72 5.46 -4.92 17.01
CA ILE A 72 5.89 -4.99 18.41
C ILE A 72 4.70 -4.90 19.38
N ARG A 73 3.68 -4.11 19.02
CA ARG A 73 2.45 -3.97 19.81
C ARG A 73 1.40 -5.03 19.51
N GLU A 74 1.70 -5.97 18.59
CA GLU A 74 0.78 -7.00 18.12
C GLU A 74 -0.62 -6.46 17.78
N ALA A 75 -0.66 -5.28 17.16
CA ALA A 75 -1.90 -4.55 16.90
C ALA A 75 -2.78 -5.29 15.89
N ARG A 76 -4.11 -5.16 16.06
CA ARG A 76 -5.07 -5.52 15.01
C ARG A 76 -5.03 -4.46 13.92
N VAL A 77 -4.96 -4.88 12.67
CA VAL A 77 -4.91 -4.01 11.50
C VAL A 77 -6.02 -4.38 10.54
N ALA A 78 -6.72 -3.39 10.01
CA ALA A 78 -7.63 -3.55 8.90
C ALA A 78 -7.00 -2.98 7.62
N ILE A 79 -7.02 -3.76 6.54
CA ILE A 79 -6.75 -3.29 5.19
C ILE A 79 -8.06 -2.80 4.59
N LEU A 80 -8.08 -1.57 4.10
CA LEU A 80 -9.21 -1.04 3.33
C LEU A 80 -8.96 -1.33 1.84
N GLY A 81 -9.78 -2.18 1.24
CA GLY A 81 -9.78 -2.46 -0.19
C GLY A 81 -10.75 -1.54 -0.95
N ALA A 82 -10.66 -1.55 -2.27
CA ALA A 82 -11.35 -0.58 -3.12
C ALA A 82 -12.90 -0.64 -3.09
N ALA A 83 -13.50 -1.71 -2.57
CA ALA A 83 -14.95 -1.82 -2.40
C ALA A 83 -15.42 -1.53 -0.96
N VAL A 84 -14.57 -0.89 -0.15
CA VAL A 84 -14.89 -0.59 1.25
C VAL A 84 -16.00 0.45 1.35
N GLU A 85 -16.93 0.19 2.26
CA GLU A 85 -18.00 1.12 2.60
C GLU A 85 -17.80 1.77 3.98
N PRO A 86 -18.29 3.01 4.20
CA PRO A 86 -18.15 3.73 5.48
C PRO A 86 -18.58 2.92 6.72
N ASP A 87 -19.64 2.11 6.59
CA ASP A 87 -20.14 1.27 7.68
C ASP A 87 -19.18 0.14 8.07
N GLU A 88 -18.43 -0.41 7.12
CA GLU A 88 -17.38 -1.40 7.41
C GLU A 88 -16.27 -0.77 8.25
N ILE A 89 -15.88 0.46 7.91
CA ILE A 89 -14.89 1.23 8.68
C ILE A 89 -15.44 1.54 10.08
N ALA A 90 -16.69 2.00 10.19
CA ALA A 90 -17.32 2.28 11.47
C ALA A 90 -17.29 1.05 12.40
N SER A 91 -17.50 -0.16 11.87
CA SER A 91 -17.50 -1.42 12.63
C SER A 91 -16.19 -1.73 13.36
N ILE A 92 -15.06 -1.18 12.90
CA ILE A 92 -13.75 -1.40 13.54
C ILE A 92 -13.32 -0.27 14.49
N LEU A 93 -14.04 0.86 14.48
CA LEU A 93 -13.67 2.03 15.28
C LEU A 93 -13.99 1.90 16.77
N ASP A 94 -14.83 0.96 17.17
CA ASP A 94 -15.09 0.67 18.59
C ASP A 94 -13.86 0.04 19.28
N GLY A 95 -12.99 -0.60 18.51
CA GLY A 95 -11.75 -1.21 18.98
C GLY A 95 -10.50 -0.34 18.75
N PRO A 96 -9.32 -0.81 19.22
CA PRO A 96 -8.03 -0.18 18.94
C PRO A 96 -7.44 -0.55 17.56
N THR A 97 -8.27 -1.02 16.61
CA THR A 97 -7.84 -1.44 15.27
C THR A 97 -7.17 -0.27 14.54
N LEU A 98 -6.00 -0.55 13.97
CA LEU A 98 -5.25 0.34 13.08
C LEU A 98 -5.68 0.13 11.63
N ILE A 99 -5.46 1.12 10.78
CA ILE A 99 -5.89 1.10 9.38
C ILE A 99 -4.65 1.21 8.47
N VAL A 100 -4.59 0.35 7.46
CA VAL A 100 -3.74 0.51 6.28
C VAL A 100 -4.69 0.59 5.08
N ALA A 101 -4.68 1.70 4.36
CA ALA A 101 -5.57 1.87 3.22
C ALA A 101 -4.84 1.52 1.91
N ALA A 102 -5.50 0.79 1.03
CA ALA A 102 -5.04 0.57 -0.33
C ALA A 102 -5.52 1.75 -1.19
N ASP A 103 -4.59 2.63 -1.51
CA ASP A 103 -4.76 3.72 -2.45
C ASP A 103 -6.05 4.54 -2.24
N GLY A 104 -6.94 4.63 -3.23
CA GLY A 104 -8.17 5.40 -3.20
C GLY A 104 -9.17 4.95 -2.13
N ALA A 105 -9.04 3.73 -1.59
CA ALA A 105 -9.94 3.21 -0.54
C ALA A 105 -9.94 4.08 0.72
N VAL A 106 -8.89 4.89 0.93
CA VAL A 106 -8.84 5.87 2.02
C VAL A 106 -9.95 6.94 1.91
N GLY A 107 -10.43 7.22 0.69
CA GLY A 107 -11.49 8.20 0.43
C GLY A 107 -12.81 7.88 1.14
N ALA A 108 -13.08 6.60 1.42
CA ALA A 108 -14.25 6.17 2.19
C ALA A 108 -14.32 6.77 3.60
N ILE A 109 -13.17 7.13 4.19
CA ILE A 109 -13.12 7.79 5.51
C ILE A 109 -13.80 9.15 5.46
N SER A 110 -13.72 9.86 4.34
CA SER A 110 -14.26 11.21 4.18
C SER A 110 -15.77 11.23 3.91
N GLU A 111 -16.38 10.08 3.58
CA GLU A 111 -17.83 9.90 3.51
C GLU A 111 -18.47 9.64 4.88
N MET A 112 -17.67 9.40 5.92
CA MET A 112 -18.15 9.14 7.28
C MET A 112 -18.62 10.43 7.98
N PRO A 113 -19.52 10.32 8.99
CA PRO A 113 -19.81 11.45 9.88
C PRO A 113 -18.53 12.03 10.50
N ALA A 114 -18.43 13.35 10.60
CA ALA A 114 -17.19 14.07 10.92
C ALA A 114 -16.42 13.52 12.15
N SER A 115 -17.13 13.18 13.24
CA SER A 115 -16.50 12.62 14.45
C SER A 115 -15.91 11.22 14.22
N LEU A 116 -16.56 10.38 13.42
CA LEU A 116 -16.06 9.06 13.04
C LEU A 116 -14.94 9.18 12.01
N SER A 117 -15.04 10.12 11.08
CA SER A 117 -14.00 10.41 10.08
C SER A 117 -12.68 10.80 10.75
N GLU A 118 -12.68 11.76 11.67
CA GLU A 118 -11.46 12.15 12.40
C GLU A 118 -10.91 11.00 13.26
N LYS A 119 -11.80 10.21 13.87
CA LYS A 119 -11.39 9.00 14.60
C LYS A 119 -10.72 8.00 13.66
N ALA A 120 -11.28 7.73 12.49
CA ALA A 120 -10.71 6.82 11.50
C ALA A 120 -9.37 7.33 10.97
N TRP A 121 -9.26 8.62 10.58
CA TRP A 121 -8.00 9.24 10.16
C TRP A 121 -6.90 9.08 11.22
N SER A 122 -7.22 9.23 12.51
CA SER A 122 -6.24 8.99 13.60
C SER A 122 -5.73 7.54 13.69
N ARG A 123 -6.47 6.58 13.13
CA ARG A 123 -6.12 5.15 13.11
C ARG A 123 -5.34 4.74 11.86
N VAL A 124 -5.28 5.58 10.82
CA VAL A 124 -4.49 5.32 9.63
C VAL A 124 -3.00 5.33 9.99
N VAL A 125 -2.32 4.25 9.62
CA VAL A 125 -0.87 4.06 9.85
C VAL A 125 -0.09 4.46 8.62
N CYS A 126 -0.56 4.01 7.45
CA CYS A 126 0.00 4.36 6.16
C CYS A 126 -1.02 4.08 5.04
N ILE A 127 -0.76 4.67 3.88
CA ILE A 127 -1.43 4.35 2.61
C ILE A 127 -0.45 3.51 1.78
N VAL A 128 -0.92 2.40 1.21
CA VAL A 128 -0.17 1.63 0.21
C VAL A 128 -0.76 1.99 -1.14
N SER A 129 0.02 2.62 -2.02
CA SER A 129 -0.55 3.34 -3.17
C SER A 129 0.45 3.42 -4.32
N ASP A 130 -0.07 3.30 -5.53
CA ASP A 130 0.57 3.64 -6.81
C ASP A 130 0.37 5.12 -7.21
N ALA A 131 -0.36 5.86 -6.36
CA ALA A 131 -0.74 7.26 -6.44
C ALA A 131 -1.96 7.61 -7.32
N ASP A 132 -2.71 6.63 -7.85
CA ASP A 132 -3.85 6.90 -8.74
C ASP A 132 -5.21 7.14 -8.00
N GLY A 133 -5.24 7.00 -6.68
CA GLY A 133 -6.45 7.04 -5.85
C GLY A 133 -7.18 8.38 -5.66
N GLY A 134 -6.81 9.40 -6.43
CA GLY A 134 -7.50 10.69 -6.50
C GLY A 134 -7.55 11.50 -5.19
N GLU A 135 -8.68 12.17 -4.93
CA GLU A 135 -8.79 13.10 -3.78
C GLU A 135 -8.58 12.42 -2.42
N GLY A 136 -8.84 11.11 -2.31
CA GLY A 136 -8.55 10.34 -1.09
C GLY A 136 -7.06 10.36 -0.74
N THR A 137 -6.19 10.07 -1.71
CA THR A 137 -4.73 10.07 -1.51
C THR A 137 -4.21 11.48 -1.29
N TYR A 138 -4.76 12.49 -1.98
CA TYR A 138 -4.42 13.90 -1.74
C TYR A 138 -4.79 14.39 -0.34
N GLN A 139 -5.92 13.94 0.21
CA GLN A 139 -6.27 14.22 1.61
C GLN A 139 -5.30 13.55 2.58
N ALA A 140 -4.86 12.33 2.30
CA ALA A 140 -3.84 11.65 3.11
C ALA A 140 -2.50 12.40 3.09
N VAL A 141 -2.09 12.97 1.93
CA VAL A 141 -0.92 13.86 1.81
C VAL A 141 -1.08 15.10 2.70
N ARG A 142 -2.21 15.82 2.60
CA ARG A 142 -2.50 17.02 3.41
C ARG A 142 -2.56 16.73 4.92
N ARG A 143 -2.86 15.49 5.30
CA ARG A 143 -2.86 14.99 6.69
C ARG A 143 -1.52 14.41 7.13
N SER A 144 -0.49 14.46 6.29
CA SER A 144 0.85 13.93 6.56
C SER A 144 0.86 12.44 6.91
N ILE A 145 -0.06 11.66 6.35
CA ILE A 145 -0.10 10.20 6.55
C ILE A 145 1.06 9.56 5.77
N PRO A 146 1.83 8.64 6.35
CA PRO A 146 2.91 7.95 5.63
C PRO A 146 2.42 7.17 4.40
N PHE A 147 3.21 7.17 3.33
CA PHE A 147 2.96 6.37 2.13
C PHE A 147 3.97 5.23 2.00
N VAL A 148 3.47 4.04 1.73
CA VAL A 148 4.21 2.93 1.11
C VAL A 148 3.94 3.04 -0.38
N LEU A 149 4.74 3.89 -1.03
CA LEU A 149 4.55 4.28 -2.42
C LEU A 149 5.22 3.26 -3.34
N HIS A 150 4.54 2.83 -4.40
CA HIS A 150 5.12 1.93 -5.40
C HIS A 150 5.04 2.49 -6.81
N ALA A 151 6.07 2.21 -7.59
CA ALA A 151 6.15 2.53 -9.00
C ALA A 151 5.94 1.27 -9.85
N HIS A 152 5.29 1.46 -11.00
CA HIS A 152 5.08 0.49 -12.07
C HIS A 152 5.02 1.19 -13.44
N GLY A 153 4.91 0.42 -14.53
CA GLY A 153 5.15 0.91 -15.89
C GLY A 153 4.31 2.12 -16.35
N ASP A 154 3.11 2.31 -15.84
CA ASP A 154 2.13 3.30 -16.30
C ASP A 154 1.76 4.39 -15.28
N ASN A 155 2.27 4.37 -14.04
CA ASN A 155 1.87 5.32 -12.99
C ASN A 155 2.81 6.52 -12.78
N ARG A 156 3.65 6.85 -13.77
CA ARG A 156 4.70 7.88 -13.63
C ARG A 156 4.15 9.27 -13.39
N GLU A 157 3.06 9.62 -14.05
CA GLU A 157 2.40 10.92 -13.86
C GLU A 157 1.75 11.00 -12.47
N ASP A 158 1.14 9.91 -12.01
CA ASP A 158 0.43 9.86 -10.72
C ASP A 158 1.39 10.03 -9.54
N TRP A 159 2.48 9.26 -9.49
CA TRP A 159 3.42 9.38 -8.37
C TRP A 159 4.20 10.71 -8.41
N ASP A 160 4.50 11.27 -9.59
CA ASP A 160 5.18 12.57 -9.66
C ASP A 160 4.25 13.71 -9.22
N GLY A 161 2.97 13.64 -9.62
CA GLY A 161 1.93 14.56 -9.15
C GLY A 161 1.72 14.49 -7.64
N LEU A 162 1.64 13.29 -7.07
CA LEU A 162 1.51 13.10 -5.62
C LEU A 162 2.72 13.64 -4.86
N LEU A 163 3.94 13.38 -5.35
CA LEU A 163 5.17 13.92 -4.75
C LEU A 163 5.22 15.45 -4.88
N GLY A 164 4.80 16.02 -6.01
CA GLY A 164 4.70 17.47 -6.20
C GLY A 164 3.76 18.11 -5.17
N LEU A 165 2.55 17.59 -5.01
CA LEU A 165 1.61 18.04 -3.97
C LEU A 165 2.20 17.91 -2.57
N ALA A 166 2.92 16.82 -2.30
CA ALA A 166 3.54 16.57 -1.01
C ALA A 166 4.63 17.59 -0.67
N GLU A 167 5.45 18.01 -1.64
CA GLU A 167 6.48 19.03 -1.47
C GLU A 167 5.92 20.41 -1.11
N GLU A 168 4.69 20.70 -1.53
CA GLU A 168 4.00 21.96 -1.18
C GLU A 168 3.51 22.00 0.28
N GLN A 169 3.45 20.84 0.96
CA GLN A 169 2.97 20.77 2.33
C GLN A 169 4.03 21.25 3.32
N THR A 170 3.61 21.97 4.38
CA THR A 170 4.51 22.33 5.49
C THR A 170 5.09 21.09 6.18
N ASN A 171 4.28 20.02 6.27
CA ASN A 171 4.67 18.73 6.81
C ASN A 171 4.44 17.65 5.74
N PRO A 172 5.40 17.42 4.82
CA PRO A 172 5.26 16.38 3.81
C PRO A 172 5.13 15.00 4.47
N PRO A 173 4.33 14.09 3.89
CA PRO A 173 4.21 12.72 4.38
C PRO A 173 5.55 11.98 4.33
N GLU A 174 5.73 11.07 5.30
CA GLU A 174 6.85 10.12 5.30
C GLU A 174 6.69 9.09 4.16
N LEU A 175 7.80 8.58 3.62
CA LEU A 175 7.80 7.60 2.53
C LEU A 175 8.49 6.29 2.91
N VAL A 176 7.95 5.18 2.41
CA VAL A 176 8.63 3.91 2.18
C VAL A 176 8.46 3.58 0.70
N LEU A 177 9.55 3.40 -0.03
CA LEU A 177 9.48 3.14 -1.47
C LEU A 177 9.48 1.64 -1.75
N THR A 178 8.58 1.21 -2.63
CA THR A 178 8.45 -0.18 -3.05
C THR A 178 8.40 -0.32 -4.57
N HIS A 179 8.74 -1.49 -5.09
CA HIS A 179 8.79 -1.80 -6.53
C HIS A 179 8.29 -3.22 -6.81
N GLN A 180 8.18 -3.61 -8.09
CA GLN A 180 7.73 -4.94 -8.50
C GLN A 180 8.63 -5.65 -9.52
N THR A 181 9.92 -5.33 -9.48
CA THR A 181 10.96 -5.96 -10.31
C THR A 181 11.58 -7.17 -9.60
N GLN A 182 12.10 -8.12 -10.38
CA GLN A 182 12.80 -9.32 -9.91
C GLN A 182 14.11 -8.97 -9.19
N ASN A 183 14.85 -8.02 -9.76
CA ASN A 183 16.12 -7.60 -9.20
C ASN A 183 15.92 -6.54 -8.12
N PRO A 184 16.66 -6.60 -6.99
CA PRO A 184 16.62 -5.57 -5.97
C PRO A 184 17.01 -4.20 -6.50
N ILE A 185 16.33 -3.16 -6.01
CA ILE A 185 16.69 -1.76 -6.23
C ILE A 185 17.09 -1.16 -4.89
N ASP A 186 18.36 -0.78 -4.75
CA ASP A 186 18.89 -0.19 -3.52
C ASP A 186 18.10 1.08 -3.13
N GLY A 187 17.64 1.15 -1.88
CA GLY A 187 16.78 2.23 -1.39
C GLY A 187 15.27 2.01 -1.58
N MET A 188 14.86 0.86 -2.12
CA MET A 188 13.46 0.42 -2.27
C MET A 188 13.29 -1.04 -1.78
N TYR A 189 12.05 -1.50 -1.64
CA TYR A 189 11.72 -2.87 -1.25
C TYR A 189 10.71 -3.52 -2.21
N ASN A 190 10.69 -4.86 -2.30
CA ASN A 190 9.64 -5.60 -2.98
C ASN A 190 9.02 -6.62 -2.00
N PRO A 191 7.94 -6.27 -1.29
CA PRO A 191 7.26 -7.19 -0.38
C PRO A 191 6.43 -8.25 -1.12
N GLY A 192 6.30 -8.15 -2.45
CA GLY A 192 5.39 -8.93 -3.28
C GLY A 192 4.03 -8.24 -3.49
N GLY A 193 3.14 -8.93 -4.18
CA GLY A 193 1.82 -8.42 -4.54
C GLY A 193 1.79 -7.65 -5.86
N PHE A 194 0.60 -7.35 -6.36
CA PHE A 194 0.36 -6.72 -7.66
C PHE A 194 -0.57 -5.51 -7.57
N THR A 195 -1.77 -5.64 -6.98
CA THR A 195 -2.70 -4.52 -6.75
C THR A 195 -2.47 -3.91 -5.37
N ASP A 196 -2.88 -2.65 -5.13
CA ASP A 196 -2.68 -1.96 -3.86
C ASP A 196 -3.20 -2.76 -2.65
N GLY A 197 -4.35 -3.42 -2.82
CA GLY A 197 -5.00 -4.22 -1.77
C GLY A 197 -4.15 -5.41 -1.34
N ASP A 198 -3.69 -6.23 -2.29
CA ASP A 198 -2.84 -7.37 -1.97
C ASP A 198 -1.39 -6.97 -1.66
N ARG A 199 -0.89 -5.84 -2.19
CA ARG A 199 0.37 -5.23 -1.76
C ARG A 199 0.32 -4.80 -0.31
N ALA A 200 -0.80 -4.27 0.17
CA ALA A 200 -0.96 -3.93 1.58
C ALA A 200 -0.87 -5.19 2.48
N ALA A 201 -1.44 -6.30 2.04
CA ALA A 201 -1.31 -7.59 2.72
C ALA A 201 0.13 -8.13 2.68
N CYS A 202 0.79 -8.04 1.53
CA CYS A 202 2.18 -8.43 1.37
C CYS A 202 3.11 -7.57 2.23
N PHE A 203 2.91 -6.26 2.25
CA PHE A 203 3.63 -5.33 3.12
C PHE A 203 3.47 -5.71 4.59
N LEU A 204 2.25 -5.91 5.08
CA LEU A 204 2.01 -6.25 6.49
C LEU A 204 2.63 -7.59 6.90
N THR A 205 2.55 -8.61 6.03
CA THR A 205 3.12 -9.93 6.31
C THR A 205 4.65 -9.92 6.21
N ALA A 206 5.23 -9.22 5.23
CA ALA A 206 6.67 -8.98 5.10
C ALA A 206 7.24 -8.15 6.27
N LEU A 207 6.43 -7.28 6.87
CA LEU A 207 6.78 -6.54 8.09
C LEU A 207 6.81 -7.46 9.33
N GLY A 208 6.19 -8.63 9.27
CA GLY A 208 6.08 -9.58 10.39
C GLY A 208 4.73 -9.57 11.11
N THR A 209 3.69 -8.96 10.53
CA THR A 209 2.33 -8.98 11.10
C THR A 209 1.74 -10.38 10.98
N ARG A 210 1.22 -10.91 12.10
CA ARG A 210 0.55 -12.21 12.11
C ARG A 210 -0.77 -12.14 11.35
N LYS A 211 -1.09 -13.18 10.58
CA LYS A 211 -2.25 -13.23 9.69
C LYS A 211 -3.57 -13.06 10.46
N GLU A 212 -3.67 -13.67 11.64
CA GLU A 212 -4.82 -13.56 12.54
C GLU A 212 -5.09 -12.13 13.06
N ASN A 213 -4.12 -11.22 12.94
CA ASN A 213 -4.25 -9.82 13.31
C ASN A 213 -4.64 -8.93 12.12
N ILE A 214 -4.74 -9.47 10.91
CA ILE A 214 -5.08 -8.73 9.69
C ILE A 214 -6.55 -9.01 9.34
N LYS A 215 -7.33 -7.94 9.19
CA LYS A 215 -8.71 -7.99 8.69
C LYS A 215 -8.76 -7.33 7.32
N LEU A 216 -9.46 -7.94 6.37
CA LEU A 216 -9.74 -7.33 5.07
C LEU A 216 -11.14 -6.70 5.11
N LEU A 217 -11.26 -5.43 4.73
CA LEU A 217 -12.53 -4.72 4.55
C LEU A 217 -12.63 -4.28 3.09
N GLY A 218 -13.80 -4.37 2.48
CA GLY A 218 -13.98 -3.92 1.09
C GLY A 218 -13.07 -4.61 0.05
N THR A 219 -12.44 -5.73 0.39
CA THR A 219 -11.62 -6.49 -0.55
C THR A 219 -12.54 -7.47 -1.28
N ARG A 220 -12.65 -7.35 -2.60
CA ARG A 220 -13.58 -8.11 -3.44
C ARG A 220 -12.89 -8.60 -4.70
N SER A 221 -13.18 -9.83 -5.12
CA SER A 221 -12.64 -10.40 -6.36
C SER A 221 -13.65 -10.41 -7.51
N ASP A 222 -14.92 -10.14 -7.20
CA ASP A 222 -16.08 -10.34 -8.07
C ASP A 222 -16.72 -9.05 -8.58
N ILE A 223 -16.35 -7.91 -7.99
CA ILE A 223 -16.85 -6.58 -8.36
C ILE A 223 -15.71 -5.57 -8.32
N VAL A 224 -15.74 -4.59 -9.23
CA VAL A 224 -14.88 -3.42 -9.17
C VAL A 224 -15.42 -2.46 -8.11
N GLY A 225 -14.61 -2.18 -7.09
CA GLY A 225 -15.01 -1.29 -6.01
C GLY A 225 -15.04 0.19 -6.42
N ARG A 226 -15.86 0.99 -5.73
CA ARG A 226 -16.05 2.43 -6.01
C ARG A 226 -14.75 3.25 -5.91
N TRP A 227 -13.78 2.76 -5.16
CA TRP A 227 -12.49 3.42 -4.93
C TRP A 227 -11.36 2.87 -5.80
N SER A 228 -11.69 2.18 -6.88
CA SER A 228 -10.69 1.73 -7.86
C SER A 228 -10.45 2.88 -8.86
N GLY A 229 -9.20 3.30 -9.10
CA GLY A 229 -8.82 4.36 -10.06
C GLY A 229 -9.35 4.16 -11.48
N ASP A 230 -9.34 5.16 -12.37
CA ASP A 230 -9.98 5.04 -13.70
C ASP A 230 -9.32 3.97 -14.59
N THR A 231 -10.04 2.89 -14.94
CA THR A 231 -9.52 1.85 -15.85
C THR A 231 -10.66 1.01 -16.43
N GLU A 232 -10.37 0.30 -17.52
CA GLU A 232 -11.27 -0.67 -18.15
C GLU A 232 -11.70 -1.79 -17.18
N GLU A 233 -13.01 -1.96 -17.01
CA GLU A 233 -13.62 -2.86 -16.02
C GLU A 233 -13.22 -4.33 -16.22
N SER A 234 -13.10 -4.77 -17.47
CA SER A 234 -12.72 -6.14 -17.87
C SER A 234 -11.32 -6.52 -17.35
N SER A 235 -10.34 -5.66 -17.56
CA SER A 235 -8.96 -5.83 -17.11
C SER A 235 -8.86 -5.78 -15.59
N LYS A 236 -9.63 -4.89 -14.94
CA LYS A 236 -9.70 -4.84 -13.47
C LYS A 236 -10.21 -6.13 -12.86
N LEU A 237 -11.29 -6.71 -13.37
CA LEU A 237 -11.82 -7.98 -12.85
C LEU A 237 -10.78 -9.11 -12.94
N GLN A 238 -9.95 -9.13 -14.00
CA GLN A 238 -8.84 -10.08 -14.12
C GLN A 238 -7.75 -9.81 -13.07
N LYS A 239 -7.32 -8.55 -12.87
CA LYS A 239 -6.40 -8.17 -11.80
C LYS A 239 -6.92 -8.59 -10.42
N LEU A 240 -8.22 -8.50 -10.17
CA LEU A 240 -8.85 -8.90 -8.91
C LEU A 240 -8.82 -10.43 -8.68
N GLN A 241 -8.79 -11.25 -9.73
CA GLN A 241 -8.56 -12.70 -9.59
C GLN A 241 -7.12 -13.01 -9.20
N TRP A 242 -6.15 -12.25 -9.72
CA TRP A 242 -4.76 -12.31 -9.27
C TRP A 242 -4.64 -11.89 -7.80
N MET A 243 -5.26 -10.79 -7.41
CA MET A 243 -5.36 -10.34 -6.01
C MET A 243 -5.91 -11.46 -5.11
N LYS A 244 -7.02 -12.13 -5.50
CA LYS A 244 -7.55 -13.28 -4.76
C LYS A 244 -6.50 -14.39 -4.58
N SER A 245 -5.81 -14.75 -5.65
CA SER A 245 -4.77 -15.80 -5.62
C SER A 245 -3.61 -15.44 -4.68
N ILE A 246 -3.17 -14.18 -4.69
CA ILE A 246 -2.12 -13.66 -3.79
C ILE A 246 -2.58 -13.74 -2.34
N LEU A 247 -3.81 -13.32 -2.05
CA LEU A 247 -4.36 -13.38 -0.69
C LEU A 247 -4.56 -14.82 -0.19
N GLN A 248 -4.86 -15.77 -1.10
CA GLN A 248 -4.88 -17.20 -0.77
C GLN A 248 -3.50 -17.75 -0.44
N ILE A 249 -2.46 -17.38 -1.19
CA ILE A 249 -1.05 -17.71 -0.86
C ILE A 249 -0.68 -17.16 0.52
N GLN A 250 -1.15 -15.94 0.82
CA GLN A 250 -0.99 -15.33 2.13
C GLN A 250 -1.85 -15.98 3.22
N GLY A 251 -2.79 -16.86 2.91
CA GLY A 251 -3.74 -17.43 3.88
C GLY A 251 -4.63 -16.36 4.53
N LEU A 252 -4.95 -15.29 3.79
CA LEU A 252 -5.83 -14.20 4.20
C LEU A 252 -7.17 -14.23 3.47
N TRP A 253 -7.37 -15.21 2.58
CA TRP A 253 -8.59 -15.37 1.81
C TRP A 253 -8.98 -16.84 1.76
N ASP A 254 -10.15 -17.16 2.31
CA ASP A 254 -10.74 -18.49 2.21
C ASP A 254 -11.51 -18.60 0.88
N GLY A 255 -11.28 -19.71 0.16
CA GLY A 255 -11.65 -19.93 -1.24
C GLY A 255 -13.13 -19.81 -1.57
#